data_AF-A0A223PHS1-F1
#
_entry.id   AF-A0A223PHS1-F1
#
_cell.length_a   1.000
_cell.length_b   1.000
_cell.length_c   1.000
_cell.angle_alpha   90.00
_cell.angle_beta   90.00
_cell.angle_gamma   90.00
#
_symmetry.space_group_name_H-M   'P 1'
#
loop_
_entity.id
_entity.type
_entity.pdbx_description
1 polymer ?
#
loop_
_entity_poly.entity_id
_entity_poly.type
_entity_poly.pdbx_seq_one_letter_code
_entity_poly.pdbx_strand_id
1 'polypeptide(L)'
;MSVLAIAFPVEAAIPVAQSLIGTTVAFMRPLLGLGVLVTLLMVFKPLVMGIVRAAIVLVVPRKSLEQRVRQHRFNGVKMLNRMANDYSRSQPSFAAELRNLAASDR
;
A
#
# COMPACT_ATOMS: atom_id res chain seq x y z
N MET A 1 15.23 -11.78 -74.81
CA MET A 1 15.05 -12.16 -73.39
C MET A 1 15.88 -11.21 -72.55
N SER A 2 15.32 -10.05 -72.21
CA SER A 2 15.99 -8.97 -71.49
C SER A 2 15.62 -9.04 -70.00
N VAL A 3 16.64 -9.00 -69.16
CA VAL A 3 16.65 -9.27 -67.71
C VAL A 3 16.17 -8.03 -66.93
N LEU A 4 14.99 -7.51 -67.25
CA LEU A 4 14.37 -6.37 -66.55
C LEU A 4 13.27 -6.85 -65.57
N ALA A 5 13.50 -7.98 -64.91
CA ALA A 5 12.58 -8.58 -63.93
C ALA A 5 13.12 -8.50 -62.49
N ILE A 6 13.94 -7.50 -62.17
CA ILE A 6 14.30 -7.14 -60.79
C ILE A 6 14.01 -5.64 -60.60
N ALA A 7 12.78 -5.24 -60.93
CA ALA A 7 12.22 -4.00 -60.43
C ALA A 7 11.27 -4.38 -59.30
N PHE A 8 11.81 -4.59 -58.10
CA PHE A 8 10.96 -4.44 -56.92
C PHE A 8 10.44 -3.00 -56.96
N PRO A 9 9.12 -2.78 -56.99
CA PRO A 9 8.59 -1.43 -57.10
C PRO A 9 8.97 -0.71 -55.81
N VAL A 10 9.90 0.24 -55.92
CA VAL A 10 10.27 1.16 -54.82
C VAL A 10 9.00 1.84 -54.28
N GLU A 11 8.01 2.05 -55.15
CA GLU A 11 6.66 2.53 -54.86
C GLU A 11 5.88 1.65 -53.87
N ALA A 12 6.11 0.33 -53.83
CA ALA A 12 5.49 -0.57 -52.85
C ALA A 12 6.28 -0.66 -51.54
N ALA A 13 7.57 -0.31 -51.54
CA ALA A 13 8.40 -0.29 -50.34
C ALA A 13 8.13 0.96 -49.48
N ILE A 14 7.80 2.10 -50.10
CA ILE A 14 7.46 3.36 -49.41
C ILE A 14 6.28 3.20 -48.43
N PRO A 15 5.11 2.67 -48.81
CA PRO A 15 3.97 2.54 -47.89
C PRO A 15 4.24 1.52 -46.78
N VAL A 16 5.01 0.46 -47.06
CA VAL A 16 5.42 -0.51 -46.03
C VAL A 16 6.32 0.16 -44.99
N ALA A 17 7.35 0.91 -45.42
CA ALA A 17 8.21 1.67 -44.51
C ALA A 17 7.42 2.71 -43.70
N GLN A 18 6.49 3.44 -44.34
CA GLN A 18 5.63 4.41 -43.65
C GLN A 18 4.71 3.76 -42.63
N SER A 19 4.16 2.58 -42.92
CA SER A 19 3.30 1.84 -41.97
C SER A 19 4.08 1.32 -40.76
N LEU A 20 5.32 0.86 -40.96
CA LEU A 20 6.20 0.42 -39.88
C LEU A 20 6.65 1.58 -38.99
N ILE A 21 6.95 2.75 -39.58
CA ILE A 21 7.26 3.98 -38.84
C ILE A 21 6.02 4.49 -38.10
N GLY A 22 4.86 4.50 -38.76
CA GLY A 22 3.60 4.95 -38.15
C GLY A 22 3.19 4.09 -36.97
N THR A 23 3.33 2.76 -37.07
CA THR A 23 3.05 1.83 -35.97
C THR A 23 4.04 1.99 -34.83
N THR A 24 5.35 2.08 -35.11
CA THR A 24 6.34 2.33 -34.04
C THR A 24 6.11 3.66 -33.32
N VAL A 25 5.78 4.73 -34.04
CA VAL A 25 5.46 6.02 -33.43
C VAL A 25 4.16 5.95 -32.62
N ALA A 26 3.15 5.22 -33.11
CA ALA A 26 1.89 5.00 -32.41
C ALA A 26 2.07 4.25 -31.08
N PHE A 27 3.04 3.32 -31.00
CA PHE A 27 3.36 2.62 -29.74
C PHE A 27 4.36 3.38 -28.86
N MET A 28 5.34 4.09 -29.43
CA MET A 28 6.32 4.86 -28.66
C MET A 28 5.68 6.02 -27.89
N ARG A 29 4.74 6.74 -28.51
CA ARG A 29 4.08 7.90 -27.88
C ARG A 29 3.41 7.58 -26.54
N PRO A 30 2.51 6.57 -26.43
CA PRO A 30 1.91 6.21 -25.15
C PRO A 30 2.94 5.62 -24.19
N LEU A 31 3.94 4.87 -24.67
CA LEU A 31 4.98 4.31 -23.81
C LEU A 31 5.82 5.41 -23.14
N LEU A 32 6.21 6.44 -23.90
CA LEU A 32 6.92 7.60 -23.37
C LEU A 32 6.02 8.43 -22.46
N GLY A 33 4.76 8.63 -22.81
CA GLY A 33 3.79 9.32 -21.96
C GLY A 33 3.59 8.63 -20.60
N LEU A 34 3.45 7.30 -20.61
CA LEU A 34 3.39 6.49 -19.40
C LEU A 34 4.71 6.56 -18.63
N GLY A 35 5.84 6.54 -19.31
CA GLY A 35 7.16 6.71 -18.69
C GLY A 35 7.29 8.02 -17.93
N VAL A 36 6.88 9.14 -18.55
CA VAL A 36 6.86 10.47 -17.92
C VAL A 36 5.92 10.49 -16.73
N LEU A 37 4.76 9.86 -16.83
CA LEU A 37 3.80 9.80 -15.72
C LEU A 37 4.35 8.98 -14.54
N VAL A 38 5.01 7.85 -14.82
CA VAL A 38 5.64 7.01 -13.79
C VAL A 38 6.79 7.74 -13.13
N THR A 39 7.66 8.42 -13.90
CA THR A 39 8.78 9.19 -13.31
C THR A 39 8.26 10.35 -12.48
N LEU A 40 7.20 11.04 -12.92
CA LEU A 40 6.54 12.08 -12.15
C LEU A 40 5.99 11.52 -10.82
N LEU A 41 5.28 10.39 -10.84
CA LEU A 41 4.79 9.75 -9.62
C LEU A 41 5.93 9.28 -8.71
N MET A 42 7.08 8.88 -9.25
CA MET A 42 8.24 8.47 -8.47
C MET A 42 8.94 9.67 -7.80
N VAL A 43 9.10 10.78 -8.52
CA VAL A 43 9.66 12.03 -7.98
C VAL A 43 8.75 12.58 -6.88
N PHE A 44 7.44 12.56 -7.12
CA PHE A 44 6.43 13.01 -6.16
C PHE A 44 5.90 11.87 -5.26
N LYS A 45 6.64 10.77 -5.13
CA LYS A 45 6.29 9.66 -4.23
C LYS A 45 5.89 10.10 -2.82
N PRO A 46 6.56 11.06 -2.13
CA PRO A 46 6.10 11.50 -0.82
C PRO A 46 4.72 12.17 -0.85
N LEU A 47 4.40 12.92 -1.91
CA LEU A 47 3.10 13.58 -2.08
C LEU A 47 1.99 12.55 -2.29
N VAL A 48 2.22 11.59 -3.21
CA VAL A 48 1.28 10.50 -3.50
C VAL A 48 1.02 9.67 -2.24
N MET A 49 2.08 9.33 -1.50
CA MET A 49 1.95 8.60 -0.23
C MET A 49 1.16 9.40 0.82
N GLY A 50 1.33 10.73 0.86
CA GLY A 50 0.55 11.62 1.71
C GLY A 50 -0.94 11.60 1.38
N ILE A 51 -1.28 11.70 0.09
CA ILE A 51 -2.66 11.63 -0.39
C ILE A 51 -3.29 10.28 -0.06
N VAL A 52 -2.59 9.17 -0.32
CA VAL A 52 -3.07 7.83 0.03
C VAL A 52 -3.30 7.69 1.53
N ARG A 53 -2.38 8.17 2.38
CA ARG A 53 -2.56 8.15 3.84
C ARG A 53 -3.76 8.99 4.29
N ALA A 54 -3.97 10.16 3.70
CA ALA A 54 -5.12 11.00 3.99
C ALA A 54 -6.44 10.31 3.59
N ALA A 55 -6.47 9.70 2.41
CA ALA A 55 -7.61 8.91 1.94
C ALA A 55 -7.89 7.70 2.85
N ILE A 56 -6.85 7.00 3.29
CA ILE A 56 -6.98 5.90 4.26
C ILE A 56 -7.54 6.41 5.59
N VAL A 57 -7.10 7.58 6.08
CA VAL A 57 -7.63 8.16 7.33
C VAL A 57 -9.10 8.58 7.19
N LEU A 58 -9.54 8.98 5.99
CA LEU A 58 -10.94 9.31 5.72
C LEU A 58 -11.85 8.07 5.79
N VAL A 59 -11.37 6.94 5.26
CA VAL A 59 -12.15 5.69 5.16
C VAL A 59 -12.02 4.83 6.41
N VAL A 60 -10.82 4.76 7.01
CA VAL A 60 -10.55 3.99 8.22
C VAL A 60 -10.85 4.87 9.42
N PRO A 61 -11.98 4.64 10.13
CA PRO A 61 -12.28 5.41 11.33
C PRO A 61 -11.14 5.22 12.33
N ARG A 62 -10.46 6.31 12.67
CA ARG A 62 -9.46 6.28 13.74
C ARG A 62 -10.17 5.89 15.03
N LYS A 63 -9.58 4.96 15.79
CA LYS A 63 -10.07 4.64 17.14
C LYS A 63 -10.27 5.93 17.90
N SER A 64 -11.49 6.16 18.38
CA SER A 64 -11.80 7.35 19.16
C SER A 64 -10.89 7.39 20.39
N LEU A 65 -10.64 8.57 20.94
CA LEU A 65 -9.84 8.72 22.15
C LEU A 65 -10.35 7.79 23.26
N GLU A 66 -11.67 7.74 23.43
CA GLU A 66 -12.32 6.87 24.42
C GLU A 66 -12.06 5.39 24.15
N GLN A 67 -12.10 4.96 22.90
CA GLN A 67 -11.81 3.56 22.55
C GLN A 67 -10.37 3.19 22.87
N ARG A 68 -9.40 4.09 22.69
CA ARG A 68 -8.01 3.84 23.05
C ARG A 68 -7.82 3.77 24.56
N VAL A 69 -8.41 4.70 25.30
CA VAL A 69 -8.36 4.71 26.77
C VAL A 69 -8.98 3.44 27.34
N ARG A 70 -10.15 3.03 26.83
CA ARG A 70 -10.80 1.76 27.21
C ARG A 70 -9.92 0.55 26.90
N GLN A 71 -9.27 0.53 25.73
CA GLN A 71 -8.37 -0.57 25.37
C GLN A 71 -7.14 -0.65 26.29
N HIS A 72 -6.55 0.50 26.65
CA HIS A 72 -5.43 0.54 27.58
C HIS A 72 -5.83 0.05 28.98
N ARG A 73 -6.97 0.50 29.52
CA ARG A 73 -7.50 0.00 30.80
C ARG A 73 -7.76 -1.50 30.77
N PHE A 74 -8.44 -1.99 29.73
CA PHE A 74 -8.71 -3.42 29.59
C PHE A 74 -7.44 -4.26 29.56
N ASN A 75 -6.40 -3.80 28.85
CA ASN A 75 -5.11 -4.47 28.83
C ASN A 75 -4.43 -4.47 30.20
N GLY A 76 -4.53 -3.38 30.97
CA GLY A 76 -4.02 -3.29 32.35
C GLY A 76 -4.72 -4.28 33.28
N VAL A 77 -6.05 -4.32 33.28
CA VAL A 77 -6.85 -5.28 34.05
C VAL A 77 -6.50 -6.73 33.69
N LYS A 78 -6.30 -7.01 32.39
CA LYS A 78 -5.89 -8.35 31.92
C LYS A 78 -4.49 -8.73 32.41
N MET A 79 -3.57 -7.78 32.46
CA MET A 79 -2.21 -7.99 32.96
C MET A 79 -2.21 -8.31 34.46
N LEU A 80 -2.94 -7.53 35.26
CA LEU A 80 -3.09 -7.76 36.71
C LEU A 80 -3.70 -9.13 37.01
N ASN A 81 -4.74 -9.53 36.27
CA ASN A 81 -5.33 -10.85 36.42
C ASN A 81 -4.37 -11.99 36.02
N ARG A 82 -3.52 -11.78 35.01
CA ARG A 82 -2.47 -12.74 34.65
C ARG A 82 -1.44 -12.89 35.78
N MET A 83 -0.93 -11.77 36.30
CA MET A 83 0.00 -11.78 37.44
C MET A 83 -0.63 -12.48 38.66
N ALA A 84 -1.88 -12.16 38.99
CA ALA A 84 -2.58 -12.83 40.08
C ALA A 84 -2.68 -14.35 39.89
N ASN A 85 -2.83 -14.81 38.64
CA ASN A 85 -2.85 -16.22 38.35
C ASN A 85 -1.47 -16.87 38.50
N ASP A 86 -0.40 -16.17 38.10
CA ASP A 86 0.98 -16.63 38.24
C ASP A 86 1.38 -16.74 39.74
N TYR A 87 0.96 -15.79 40.57
CA TYR A 87 1.22 -15.79 42.02
C TYR A 87 0.24 -16.61 42.86
N SER A 88 -0.81 -17.17 42.25
CA SER A 88 -1.89 -17.87 42.98
C SER A 88 -1.40 -19.05 43.82
N ARG A 89 -0.34 -19.74 43.38
CA ARG A 89 0.23 -20.91 44.07
C ARG A 89 1.29 -20.55 45.11
N SER A 90 2.06 -19.49 44.87
CA SER A 90 3.17 -19.10 45.74
C SER A 90 2.74 -18.12 46.83
N GLN A 91 1.86 -17.17 46.50
CA GLN A 91 1.45 -16.07 47.38
C GLN A 91 -0.04 -15.76 47.17
N PRO A 92 -0.95 -16.54 47.79
CA PRO A 92 -2.39 -16.38 47.58
C PRO A 92 -2.94 -15.03 48.07
N SER A 93 -2.37 -14.43 49.12
CA SER A 93 -2.75 -13.09 49.60
C SER A 93 -2.45 -12.02 48.56
N PHE A 94 -1.24 -12.03 47.99
CA PHE A 94 -0.83 -11.09 46.96
C PHE A 94 -1.66 -11.26 45.67
N ALA A 95 -1.95 -12.51 45.30
CA ALA A 95 -2.85 -12.79 44.18
C ALA A 95 -4.27 -12.21 44.40
N ALA A 96 -4.80 -12.25 45.62
CA ALA A 96 -6.09 -11.65 45.94
C ALA A 96 -6.06 -10.12 45.87
N GLU A 97 -4.98 -9.48 46.34
CA GLU A 97 -4.79 -8.03 46.23
C GLU A 97 -4.72 -7.58 44.77
N LEU A 98 -4.00 -8.30 43.91
CA LEU A 98 -3.91 -8.01 42.48
C LEU A 98 -5.28 -8.13 41.77
N ARG A 99 -6.11 -9.11 42.17
CA ARG A 99 -7.48 -9.26 41.65
C ARG A 99 -8.40 -8.14 42.13
N ASN A 100 -8.27 -7.73 43.39
CA ASN A 100 -9.02 -6.59 43.93
C ASN A 100 -8.64 -5.29 43.23
N LEU A 101 -7.34 -5.08 42.97
CA LEU A 101 -6.87 -3.91 42.23
C LEU A 101 -7.42 -3.92 40.79
N ALA A 102 -7.44 -5.07 40.13
CA ALA A 102 -8.02 -5.24 38.80
C ALA A 102 -9.55 -5.03 38.77
N ALA A 103 -10.25 -5.33 39.87
CA ALA A 103 -11.70 -5.14 39.99
C ALA A 103 -12.07 -3.68 40.29
N SER A 104 -11.20 -2.95 40.99
CA SER A 104 -11.39 -1.53 41.34
C SER A 104 -11.29 -0.57 40.14
N ASP A 105 -10.48 -0.93 39.13
CA ASP A 105 -10.25 -0.10 37.92
C ASP A 105 -11.36 -0.23 36.84
N ARG A 106 -12.53 -0.78 37.22
CA ARG A 106 -13.65 -1.11 36.33
C ARG A 106 -14.77 -0.08 36.43
#